data_AF-A0A919B116-F1
#
_entry.id   AF-A0A919B116-F1
#
_cell.length_a   1.000
_cell.length_b   1.000
_cell.length_c   1.000
_cell.angle_alpha   90.00
_cell.angle_beta   90.00
_cell.angle_gamma   90.00
#
_symmetry.space_group_name_H-M   'P 1'
#
loop_
_entity.id
_entity.type
_entity.pdbx_description
1 polymer ?
#
loop_
_entity_poly.entity_id
_entity_poly.type
_entity_poly.pdbx_seq_one_letter_code
_entity_poly.pdbx_strand_id
1 'polypeptide(L)'
;MGPGELSWLERVVSALVGTNLSGAERMDAAVLLVGHVRGIAQQARAVGPAGNPEAQLGAILGDLMQAHGARFPALAEALTSAAQSDGQDQAWDFGLQRILDGLAALIDQRAG
;
A
#
# COMPACT_ATOMS: atom_id res chain seq x y z
N MET A 1 -2.36 20.79 -7.09
CA MET A 1 -1.50 20.95 -5.90
C MET A 1 -2.05 22.09 -5.06
N GLY A 2 -2.84 21.76 -4.03
CA GLY A 2 -3.40 22.74 -3.09
C GLY A 2 -2.55 22.91 -1.82
N PRO A 3 -2.87 23.88 -0.94
CA PRO A 3 -2.12 24.14 0.30
C PRO A 3 -1.98 22.93 1.22
N GLY A 4 -3.00 22.07 1.28
CA GLY A 4 -2.96 20.83 2.07
C GLY A 4 -1.96 19.80 1.52
N GLU A 5 -1.87 19.67 0.19
CA GLU A 5 -0.92 18.75 -0.46
C GLU A 5 0.52 19.22 -0.22
N LEU A 6 0.79 20.53 -0.31
CA LEU A 6 2.10 21.09 0.03
C LEU A 6 2.45 20.88 1.51
N SER A 7 1.49 21.10 2.41
CA SER A 7 1.70 20.91 3.86
C SER A 7 1.98 19.46 4.24
N TRP A 8 1.53 18.50 3.43
CA TRP A 8 1.84 17.09 3.61
C TRP A 8 3.23 16.74 3.09
N LEU A 9 3.57 17.19 1.88
CA LEU A 9 4.89 16.99 1.30
C LEU A 9 5.99 17.57 2.21
N GLU A 10 5.78 18.79 2.72
CA GLU A 10 6.70 19.43 3.66
C GLU A 10 6.92 18.57 4.92
N ARG A 11 5.85 18.01 5.50
CA ARG A 11 5.95 17.16 6.69
C ARG A 11 6.78 15.90 6.44
N VAL A 12 6.57 15.21 5.32
CA VAL A 12 7.36 14.01 5.00
C VAL A 12 8.81 14.36 4.73
N VAL A 13 9.07 15.38 3.92
CA VAL A 13 10.45 15.81 3.60
C VAL A 13 11.19 16.24 4.86
N SER A 14 10.53 17.01 5.74
CA SER A 14 11.07 17.45 7.02
C SER A 14 11.40 16.28 7.94
N ALA A 15 10.54 15.26 8.02
CA ALA A 15 10.78 14.06 8.82
C ALA A 15 12.01 13.25 8.36
N LEU A 16 12.41 13.40 7.09
CA LEU A 16 13.58 12.72 6.52
C LEU A 16 14.84 13.60 6.53
N VAL A 17 14.77 14.83 7.05
CA VAL A 17 15.96 15.68 7.24
C VAL A 17 16.89 15.03 8.27
N GLY A 18 18.20 15.07 7.98
CA GLY A 18 19.21 14.42 8.83
C GLY A 18 19.46 12.95 8.49
N THR A 19 18.65 12.35 7.63
CA THR A 19 18.98 11.05 7.01
C THR A 19 19.97 11.23 5.87
N ASN A 20 20.63 10.13 5.47
CA ASN A 20 21.54 10.07 4.31
C ASN A 20 20.81 9.99 2.94
N LEU A 21 19.52 10.30 2.92
CA LEU A 21 18.75 10.44 1.67
C LEU A 21 19.01 11.80 1.02
N SER A 22 19.13 11.80 -0.31
CA SER A 22 19.19 13.02 -1.12
C SER A 22 17.84 13.76 -1.11
N GLY A 23 17.84 15.03 -1.52
CA GLY A 23 16.59 15.80 -1.64
C GLY A 23 15.58 15.15 -2.59
N ALA A 24 16.05 14.57 -3.70
CA ALA A 24 15.19 13.85 -4.64
C ALA A 24 14.52 12.64 -3.99
N GLU A 25 15.28 11.83 -3.25
CA GLU A 25 14.75 10.63 -2.59
C GLU A 25 13.75 10.97 -1.48
N ARG A 26 13.96 12.08 -0.76
CA ARG A 26 12.98 12.56 0.23
C ARG A 26 11.66 12.96 -0.44
N MET A 27 11.73 13.59 -1.61
CA MET A 27 10.54 13.92 -2.40
C MET A 27 9.85 12.67 -2.96
N ASP A 28 10.63 11.71 -3.48
CA ASP A 28 10.09 10.45 -4.01
C ASP A 28 9.41 9.64 -2.91
N ALA A 29 10.00 9.57 -1.71
CA ALA A 29 9.38 8.96 -0.54
C ALA A 29 8.04 9.62 -0.18
N ALA A 30 7.97 10.96 -0.23
CA ALA A 30 6.73 11.69 0.02
C ALA A 30 5.65 11.39 -1.03
N VAL A 31 6.02 11.36 -2.31
CA VAL A 31 5.09 11.00 -3.40
C VAL A 31 4.62 9.55 -3.29
N LEU A 32 5.51 8.62 -2.93
CA LEU A 32 5.20 7.20 -2.74
C LEU A 32 4.16 6.99 -1.64
N LEU A 33 4.36 7.63 -0.48
CA LEU A 33 3.40 7.58 0.63
C LEU A 33 2.05 8.17 0.23
N VAL A 34 2.03 9.35 -0.41
CA VAL A 34 0.79 9.96 -0.92
C VAL A 34 0.07 9.04 -1.90
N GLY A 35 0.82 8.42 -2.80
CA GLY A 35 0.28 7.49 -3.80
C GLY A 35 -0.48 6.34 -3.15
N HIS A 36 0.13 5.69 -2.16
CA HIS A 36 -0.49 4.59 -1.41
C HIS A 36 -1.77 5.05 -0.71
N VAL A 37 -1.69 6.13 0.08
CA VAL A 37 -2.84 6.64 0.84
C VAL A 37 -4.00 7.03 -0.07
N ARG A 38 -3.69 7.71 -1.18
CA ARG A 38 -4.68 8.14 -2.16
C ARG A 38 -5.34 6.95 -2.86
N GLY A 39 -4.56 5.91 -3.21
CA GLY A 39 -5.08 4.68 -3.81
C GLY A 39 -6.11 4.01 -2.91
N ILE A 40 -5.77 3.77 -1.65
CA ILE A 40 -6.67 3.18 -0.65
C ILE A 40 -7.93 4.04 -0.48
N ALA A 41 -7.79 5.35 -0.34
CA ALA A 41 -8.92 6.27 -0.18
C ALA A 41 -9.83 6.31 -1.43
N GLN A 42 -9.27 6.13 -2.63
CA GLN A 42 -10.05 6.03 -3.87
C GLN A 42 -10.83 4.72 -3.93
N GLN A 43 -10.21 3.60 -3.55
CA GLN A 43 -10.88 2.29 -3.46
C GLN A 43 -12.03 2.32 -2.45
N ALA A 44 -11.79 2.85 -1.24
CA ALA A 44 -12.82 3.02 -0.20
C ALA A 44 -14.03 3.81 -0.70
N ARG A 45 -13.82 4.88 -1.48
CA ARG A 45 -14.93 5.67 -2.05
C ARG A 45 -15.70 4.93 -3.14
N ALA A 46 -15.06 4.05 -3.91
CA ALA A 46 -15.70 3.34 -5.01
C ALA A 46 -16.79 2.36 -4.56
N VAL A 47 -16.67 1.81 -3.34
CA VAL A 47 -17.62 0.83 -2.78
C VAL A 47 -18.61 1.44 -1.78
N GLY A 48 -18.53 2.75 -1.53
CA GLY A 48 -19.46 3.49 -0.68
C GLY A 48 -19.25 3.31 0.83
N PRO A 49 -19.97 4.07 1.69
CA PRO A 49 -19.68 4.20 3.12
C PRO A 49 -19.82 2.92 3.95
N ALA A 50 -20.57 1.94 3.46
CA ALA A 50 -20.84 0.67 4.14
C ALA A 50 -20.12 -0.52 3.48
N GLY A 51 -19.37 -0.28 2.40
CA GLY A 51 -18.67 -1.32 1.66
C GLY A 51 -17.24 -1.50 2.14
N ASN A 52 -16.79 -2.75 2.22
CA ASN A 52 -15.38 -3.09 2.36
C ASN A 52 -14.81 -3.43 0.96
N PRO A 53 -13.87 -2.63 0.42
CA PRO A 53 -13.27 -2.88 -0.90
C PRO A 53 -12.53 -4.21 -0.99
N GLU A 54 -11.82 -4.58 0.08
CA GLU A 54 -10.99 -5.78 0.11
C GLU A 54 -11.86 -7.04 0.16
N ALA A 55 -12.91 -7.04 1.00
CA ALA A 55 -13.89 -8.14 1.02
C ALA A 55 -14.62 -8.32 -0.33
N GLN A 56 -15.01 -7.23 -1.00
CA GLN A 56 -15.64 -7.31 -2.33
C GLN A 56 -14.69 -7.86 -3.38
N LEU A 57 -13.44 -7.41 -3.38
CA LEU A 57 -12.41 -7.96 -4.25
C LEU A 57 -12.19 -9.45 -3.99
N GLY A 58 -12.13 -9.87 -2.72
CA GLY A 58 -12.00 -11.25 -2.31
C GLY A 58 -13.13 -12.14 -2.84
N ALA A 59 -14.39 -11.68 -2.75
CA ALA A 59 -15.54 -12.40 -3.29
C ALA A 59 -15.45 -12.58 -4.82
N ILE A 60 -15.15 -11.50 -5.55
CA ILE A 60 -15.00 -11.53 -7.02
C ILE A 60 -13.86 -12.48 -7.43
N LEU A 61 -12.72 -12.41 -6.74
CA LEU A 61 -11.58 -13.28 -7.01
C LEU A 61 -11.90 -14.74 -6.69
N GLY A 62 -12.65 -15.01 -5.62
CA GLY A 62 -13.14 -16.33 -5.28
C GLY A 62 -13.94 -16.96 -6.42
N ASP A 63 -14.94 -16.25 -6.93
CA ASP A 63 -15.77 -16.72 -8.05
C ASP A 63 -14.95 -16.98 -9.32
N LEU A 64 -14.01 -16.07 -9.64
CA LEU A 64 -13.13 -16.23 -10.80
C LEU A 64 -12.19 -17.43 -10.64
N MET A 65 -11.67 -17.69 -9.44
CA MET A 65 -10.79 -18.84 -9.21
C MET A 65 -11.53 -20.17 -9.20
N GLN A 66 -12.81 -20.20 -8.84
CA GLN A 66 -13.64 -21.40 -9.04
C GLN A 66 -13.77 -21.76 -10.53
N ALA A 67 -13.97 -20.75 -11.38
CA ALA A 67 -14.14 -20.97 -12.82
C ALA A 67 -12.82 -21.17 -13.59
N HIS A 68 -11.73 -20.54 -13.13
CA HIS A 68 -10.50 -20.39 -13.91
C HIS A 68 -9.21 -20.72 -13.14
N GLY A 69 -9.28 -21.24 -11.92
CA GLY A 69 -8.12 -21.45 -11.04
C GLY A 69 -7.01 -22.29 -11.66
N ALA A 70 -7.35 -23.29 -12.49
CA ALA A 70 -6.37 -24.11 -13.21
C ALA A 70 -5.44 -23.30 -14.13
N ARG A 71 -5.88 -22.13 -14.60
CA ARG A 71 -5.08 -21.21 -15.42
C ARG A 71 -4.22 -20.25 -14.58
N PHE A 72 -4.56 -20.05 -13.31
CA PHE A 72 -3.91 -19.10 -12.40
C PHE A 72 -3.52 -19.77 -11.07
N PRO A 73 -2.69 -20.82 -11.10
CA PRO A 73 -2.45 -21.67 -9.92
C PRO A 73 -1.86 -20.90 -8.73
N ALA A 74 -0.93 -19.98 -8.95
CA ALA A 74 -0.33 -19.18 -7.88
C ALA A 74 -1.35 -18.26 -7.19
N LEU A 75 -2.32 -17.72 -7.95
CA LEU A 75 -3.37 -16.87 -7.40
C LEU A 75 -4.39 -17.71 -6.62
N ALA A 76 -4.76 -18.88 -7.14
CA ALA A 76 -5.65 -19.81 -6.46
C ALA A 76 -5.04 -20.30 -5.13
N GLU A 77 -3.74 -20.60 -5.10
CA GLU A 77 -3.03 -20.96 -3.89
C GLU A 77 -3.00 -19.81 -2.88
N ALA A 78 -2.65 -18.59 -3.32
CA ALA A 78 -2.62 -17.42 -2.46
C ALA A 78 -3.99 -17.12 -1.83
N LEU A 79 -5.08 -17.20 -2.60
CA LEU A 79 -6.45 -17.02 -2.08
C LEU A 79 -6.85 -18.11 -1.10
N THR A 80 -6.48 -19.36 -1.38
CA THR A 80 -6.75 -20.48 -0.48
C THR A 80 -6.00 -20.34 0.85
N SER A 81 -4.76 -19.85 0.81
CA SER A 81 -3.96 -19.55 2.00
C SER A 81 -4.52 -18.35 2.78
N ALA A 82 -4.89 -17.29 2.08
CA ALA A 82 -5.47 -16.08 2.66
C ALA A 82 -6.87 -16.30 3.26
N ALA A 83 -7.62 -17.33 2.83
CA ALA A 83 -8.88 -17.71 3.47
C ALA A 83 -8.66 -18.49 4.79
N GLN A 84 -7.48 -19.08 4.99
CA GLN A 84 -7.12 -19.83 6.20
C GLN A 84 -6.44 -18.97 7.27
N SER A 85 -6.05 -17.76 6.90
CA SER A 85 -5.40 -16.79 7.79
C SER A 85 -6.31 -15.57 7.92
N ASP A 86 -6.49 -15.03 9.13
CA ASP A 86 -7.24 -13.79 9.39
C ASP A 86 -6.50 -12.52 8.87
N GLY A 87 -5.73 -12.67 7.78
CA GLY A 87 -4.86 -11.63 7.20
C GLY A 87 -5.53 -10.75 6.15
N GLN A 88 -6.86 -10.87 5.96
CA GLN A 88 -7.61 -10.01 5.03
C GLN A 88 -7.84 -8.62 5.64
N ASP A 89 -8.15 -7.63 4.79
CA ASP A 89 -8.48 -6.25 5.18
C ASP A 89 -7.32 -5.42 5.77
N GLN A 90 -6.09 -5.71 5.34
CA GLN A 90 -4.88 -5.07 5.86
C GLN A 90 -4.10 -4.29 4.80
N ALA A 91 -4.63 -4.07 3.59
CA ALA A 91 -3.85 -3.48 2.49
C ALA A 91 -3.29 -2.09 2.84
N TRP A 92 -4.02 -1.32 3.66
CA TRP A 92 -3.53 -0.05 4.21
C TRP A 92 -2.27 -0.23 5.04
N ASP A 93 -2.35 -0.96 6.16
CA ASP A 93 -1.27 -1.11 7.13
C ASP A 93 -0.10 -1.91 6.55
N PHE A 94 -0.40 -2.99 5.83
CA PHE A 94 0.61 -3.79 5.16
C PHE A 94 1.42 -2.94 4.17
N GLY A 95 0.75 -2.21 3.26
CA GLY A 95 1.44 -1.38 2.28
C GLY A 95 2.25 -0.25 2.91
N LEU A 96 1.69 0.41 3.93
CA LEU A 96 2.38 1.49 4.65
C LEU A 96 3.64 0.96 5.35
N GLN A 97 3.53 -0.14 6.09
CA GLN A 97 4.68 -0.75 6.75
C GLN A 97 5.75 -1.16 5.74
N ARG A 98 5.39 -1.81 4.63
CA ARG A 98 6.37 -2.21 3.61
C ARG A 98 7.08 -1.02 2.97
N ILE A 99 6.39 0.10 2.75
CA ILE A 99 7.02 1.34 2.25
C ILE A 99 8.01 1.87 3.30
N LEU A 100 7.61 1.96 4.56
CA LEU A 100 8.47 2.46 5.64
C LEU A 100 9.68 1.56 5.89
N ASP A 101 9.50 0.23 5.87
CA ASP A 101 10.57 -0.76 6.00
C ASP A 101 11.59 -0.60 4.86
N GLY A 102 11.13 -0.40 3.63
CA GLY A 102 12.00 -0.18 2.47
C GLY A 102 12.79 1.12 2.57
N LEU A 103 12.18 2.19 3.06
CA LEU A 103 12.86 3.47 3.30
C LEU A 103 13.89 3.34 4.42
N ALA A 104 13.57 2.65 5.52
CA ALA A 104 14.49 2.38 6.60
C ALA A 104 15.71 1.60 6.11
N ALA A 105 15.50 0.52 5.34
CA ALA A 105 16.57 -0.27 4.76
C ALA A 105 17.49 0.57 3.85
N LEU A 106 16.94 1.48 3.04
CA LEU A 106 17.73 2.38 2.19
C LEU A 106 18.54 3.38 3.02
N ILE A 107 17.96 3.92 4.10
CA ILE A 107 18.66 4.82 5.02
C ILE A 107 19.83 4.09 5.68
N ASP A 108 19.59 2.89 6.20
CA ASP A 108 20.61 2.07 6.88
C ASP A 108 21.74 1.67 5.93
N GLN A 109 21.41 1.29 4.70
CA GLN A 109 22.40 0.95 3.66
C GLN A 109 23.36 2.11 3.38
N ARG A 110 22.91 3.36 3.55
CA ARG A 110 23.71 4.56 3.33
C ARG A 110 24.39 5.09 4.58
N ALA A 111 24.09 4.52 5.75
CA ALA A 111 24.75 4.85 7.00
C ALA A 111 26.03 4.02 7.22
N GLY A 112 26.12 2.84 6.59
CA GLY A 112 27.33 2.02 6.50
C GLY A 112 28.19 2.37 5.30
#